data_AF-A0A0D9WW73-F1
#
_entry.id   AF-A0A0D9WW73-F1
#
_cell.length_a   1.000
_cell.length_b   1.000
_cell.length_c   1.000
_cell.angle_alpha   90.00
_cell.angle_beta   90.00
_cell.angle_gamma   90.00
#
_symmetry.space_group_name_H-M   'P 1'
#
loop_
_entity.id
_entity.type
_entity.pdbx_description
1 polymer ?
#
loop_
_entity_poly.entity_id
_entity_poly.type
_entity_poly.pdbx_seq_one_letter_code
_entity_poly.pdbx_strand_id
1 'polypeptide(L)'
;MGDNSTAFSLPQPHLQRTKLCDMDDQELEPLYIERRDELKQIVASMIKPKIVQGRTLNGKEFVSFLGQILEALNKGEIPSTGSLVEVFNKAILESCLKLYNERMERVELPVSVDKLQLIHSLAEDEARKLFDKQHFGKHHTTESILKLDEEMKKVFRNFGLANEYQSSKLCEARFSECEDKMEHLQSLKLPSMAKFNAGFLHCNQSFELQCVGPAKENYERRMSKMLARSRALFIKEYNNKLFNWLVTFSLVMIVIGRFVMKFFLLEVAAWVMFIFLETYTRLFWSSELLYYNPIWHMIVSSWETIVYNPVLDMDRWVIPIVVVLSFLAVYWRCLGGRKQLGTLLPLYRGSYGSSSRPRTD
;
A
#
# COMPACT_ATOMS: atom_id res chain seq x y z
N MET A 1 -43.11 -40.79 11.05
CA MET A 1 -43.64 -40.24 12.32
C MET A 1 -44.51 -41.33 12.94
N GLY A 2 -44.03 -42.10 13.91
CA GLY A 2 -44.83 -43.20 14.48
C GLY A 2 -44.11 -44.13 15.46
N ASP A 3 -42.78 -44.12 15.51
CA ASP A 3 -42.04 -45.23 16.16
C ASP A 3 -41.94 -45.16 17.69
N ASN A 4 -42.54 -44.15 18.36
CA ASN A 4 -42.48 -43.96 19.82
C ASN A 4 -43.83 -43.56 20.45
N SER A 5 -44.96 -43.91 19.81
CA SER A 5 -46.29 -43.60 20.34
C SER A 5 -46.90 -44.83 21.01
N THR A 6 -47.09 -44.79 22.34
CA THR A 6 -47.85 -45.79 23.08
C THR A 6 -49.28 -45.30 23.23
N ALA A 7 -50.26 -46.05 22.75
CA ALA A 7 -51.68 -45.77 22.95
C ALA A 7 -52.25 -46.72 24.03
N PHE A 8 -53.06 -46.18 24.94
CA PHE A 8 -53.74 -46.94 25.98
C PHE A 8 -55.17 -46.42 26.12
N SER A 9 -56.17 -47.31 26.16
CA SER A 9 -57.58 -46.94 26.29
C SER A 9 -58.10 -47.22 27.69
N LEU A 10 -58.89 -46.29 28.22
CA LEU A 10 -59.64 -46.46 29.45
C LEU A 10 -61.13 -46.50 29.12
N PRO A 11 -61.88 -47.50 29.61
CA PRO A 11 -63.33 -47.52 29.47
C PRO A 11 -63.97 -46.40 30.32
N GLN A 12 -65.27 -46.18 30.16
CA GLN A 12 -65.95 -45.16 30.95
C GLN A 12 -65.97 -45.59 32.43
N PRO A 13 -65.51 -44.76 33.38
CA PRO A 13 -65.41 -45.15 34.79
C PRO A 13 -66.76 -45.29 35.49
N HIS A 14 -67.73 -44.43 35.15
CA HIS A 14 -69.08 -44.43 35.72
C HIS A 14 -70.04 -43.58 34.85
N LEU A 15 -71.35 -43.75 35.00
CA LEU A 15 -72.38 -42.96 34.29
C LEU A 15 -72.43 -41.49 34.75
N GLN A 16 -72.24 -41.26 36.05
CA GLN A 16 -72.24 -39.91 36.64
C GLN A 16 -70.85 -39.27 36.59
N ARG A 17 -70.53 -38.63 35.45
CA ARG A 17 -69.19 -38.06 35.15
C ARG A 17 -68.76 -36.91 36.08
N THR A 18 -69.70 -36.19 36.68
CA THR A 18 -69.41 -34.98 37.47
C THR A 18 -68.99 -35.27 38.91
N LYS A 19 -69.10 -36.52 39.38
CA LYS A 19 -68.81 -36.93 40.77
C LYS A 19 -67.71 -37.99 40.88
N LEU A 20 -66.94 -38.21 39.81
CA LEU A 20 -65.94 -39.29 39.74
C LEU A 20 -64.84 -39.19 40.81
N CYS A 21 -64.48 -37.98 41.26
CA CYS A 21 -63.46 -37.77 42.29
C CYS A 21 -63.98 -38.04 43.71
N ASP A 22 -65.31 -38.07 43.90
CA ASP A 22 -65.96 -38.28 45.20
C ASP A 22 -66.42 -39.74 45.39
N MET A 23 -66.23 -40.57 44.35
CA MET A 23 -66.63 -41.98 44.32
C MET A 23 -65.48 -42.87 44.76
N ASP A 24 -65.81 -43.90 45.56
CA ASP A 24 -64.85 -44.94 45.90
C ASP A 24 -64.65 -45.91 44.73
N ASP A 25 -63.52 -46.61 44.70
CA ASP A 25 -63.21 -47.60 43.66
C ASP A 25 -64.29 -48.69 43.54
N GLN A 26 -65.07 -48.95 44.61
CA GLN A 26 -66.16 -49.93 44.59
C GLN A 26 -67.38 -49.48 43.77
N GLU A 27 -67.52 -48.16 43.56
CA GLU A 27 -68.60 -47.54 42.80
C GLU A 27 -68.26 -47.40 41.31
N LEU A 28 -67.01 -47.67 40.93
CA LEU A 28 -66.52 -47.57 39.56
C LEU A 28 -66.70 -48.88 38.80
N GLU A 29 -66.74 -48.79 37.47
CA GLU A 29 -66.79 -49.96 36.61
C GLU A 29 -65.55 -50.85 36.83
N PRO A 30 -65.69 -52.15 37.15
CA PRO A 30 -64.55 -53.01 37.47
C PRO A 30 -63.49 -53.08 36.37
N LEU A 31 -63.92 -53.08 35.11
CA LEU A 31 -63.03 -53.06 33.94
C LEU A 31 -62.22 -51.77 33.85
N TYR A 32 -62.75 -50.63 34.31
CA TYR A 32 -62.01 -49.38 34.38
C TYR A 32 -60.88 -49.45 35.41
N ILE A 33 -61.14 -50.04 36.57
CA ILE A 33 -60.16 -50.17 37.65
C ILE A 33 -58.98 -51.03 37.20
N GLU A 34 -59.28 -52.19 36.61
CA GLU A 34 -58.29 -53.10 36.05
C GLU A 34 -57.40 -52.39 35.01
N ARG A 35 -58.02 -51.71 34.03
CA ARG A 35 -57.29 -50.96 33.00
C ARG A 35 -56.50 -49.77 33.56
N ARG A 36 -57.03 -49.09 34.58
CA ARG A 36 -56.32 -47.99 35.25
C ARG A 36 -55.05 -48.51 35.95
N ASP A 37 -55.12 -49.67 36.59
CA ASP A 37 -53.97 -50.25 37.27
C ASP A 37 -52.95 -50.84 36.29
N GLU A 38 -53.38 -51.43 35.18
CA GLU A 38 -52.52 -51.77 34.04
C GLU A 38 -51.78 -50.52 33.51
N LEU A 39 -52.46 -49.38 33.35
CA LEU A 39 -51.84 -48.14 32.89
C LEU A 39 -50.73 -47.68 33.85
N LYS A 40 -50.95 -47.75 35.16
CA LYS A 40 -49.92 -47.40 36.16
C LYS A 40 -48.67 -48.27 35.97
N GLN A 41 -48.83 -49.57 35.75
CA GLN A 41 -47.71 -50.49 35.52
C GLN A 41 -46.98 -50.17 34.21
N ILE A 42 -47.72 -49.89 33.14
CA ILE A 42 -47.16 -49.51 31.84
C ILE A 42 -46.34 -48.23 31.98
N VAL A 43 -46.88 -47.19 32.61
CA VAL A 43 -46.16 -45.94 32.85
C VAL A 43 -44.89 -46.20 33.66
N ALA A 44 -44.98 -46.95 34.76
CA ALA A 44 -43.83 -47.30 35.59
C ALA A 44 -42.71 -48.00 34.80
N SER A 45 -43.06 -48.88 33.86
CA SER A 45 -42.10 -49.59 33.00
C SER A 45 -41.41 -48.69 31.96
N MET A 46 -42.04 -47.57 31.56
CA MET A 46 -41.57 -46.68 30.51
C MET A 46 -40.82 -45.44 31.02
N ILE A 47 -40.89 -45.14 32.32
CA ILE A 47 -40.24 -43.95 32.89
C ILE A 47 -38.72 -44.05 32.70
N LYS A 48 -38.15 -43.07 31.99
CA LYS A 48 -36.71 -42.87 31.84
C LYS A 48 -36.37 -41.45 32.29
N PRO A 49 -35.20 -41.22 32.93
CA PRO A 49 -34.75 -39.87 33.27
C PRO A 49 -34.74 -38.98 32.03
N LYS A 50 -35.24 -37.75 32.16
CA LYS A 50 -35.21 -36.78 31.06
C LYS A 50 -33.77 -36.29 30.89
N ILE A 51 -33.21 -36.50 29.70
CA ILE A 51 -31.85 -36.06 29.37
C ILE A 51 -31.93 -34.80 28.51
N VAL A 52 -31.23 -33.75 28.92
CA VAL A 52 -31.10 -32.48 28.18
C VAL A 52 -29.60 -32.15 28.13
N GLN A 53 -29.04 -31.91 26.93
CA GLN A 53 -27.61 -31.62 26.72
C GLN A 53 -26.64 -32.69 27.30
N GLY A 54 -27.05 -33.96 27.25
CA GLY A 54 -26.23 -35.07 27.77
C GLY A 54 -26.20 -35.19 29.30
N ARG A 55 -26.98 -34.39 30.03
CA ARG A 55 -27.13 -34.47 31.50
C ARG A 55 -28.56 -34.85 31.89
N THR A 56 -28.71 -35.61 32.98
CA THR A 56 -30.01 -35.94 33.56
C THR A 56 -30.60 -34.75 34.28
N LEU A 57 -31.82 -34.35 33.90
CA LEU A 57 -32.49 -33.16 34.42
C LEU A 57 -32.98 -33.39 35.86
N ASN A 58 -32.44 -32.64 36.82
CA ASN A 58 -32.93 -32.64 38.20
C ASN A 58 -34.03 -31.58 38.44
N GLY A 59 -34.66 -31.57 39.62
CA GLY A 59 -35.75 -30.63 39.92
C GLY A 59 -35.35 -29.15 39.85
N LYS A 60 -34.12 -28.78 40.26
CA LYS A 60 -33.63 -27.40 40.20
C LYS A 60 -33.35 -26.97 38.76
N GLU A 61 -32.74 -27.86 37.99
CA GLU A 61 -32.47 -27.67 36.55
C GLU A 61 -33.77 -27.57 35.76
N PHE A 62 -34.78 -28.38 36.11
CA PHE A 62 -36.10 -28.30 35.50
C PHE A 62 -36.77 -26.94 35.76
N VAL A 63 -36.73 -26.44 37.00
CA VAL A 63 -37.31 -25.12 37.32
C VAL A 63 -36.56 -23.99 36.60
N SER A 64 -35.23 -24.05 36.56
CA SER A 64 -34.42 -23.06 35.81
C SER A 64 -34.74 -23.10 34.32
N PHE A 65 -34.84 -24.31 33.75
CA PHE A 65 -35.20 -24.52 32.35
C PHE A 65 -36.60 -24.02 32.02
N LEU A 66 -37.58 -24.30 32.88
CA LEU A 66 -38.95 -23.81 32.74
C LEU A 66 -39.03 -22.29 32.82
N GLY A 67 -38.25 -21.66 33.71
CA GLY A 67 -38.14 -20.20 33.82
C GLY A 67 -37.64 -19.55 32.53
N GLN A 68 -36.60 -20.14 31.91
CA GLN A 68 -36.09 -19.67 30.62
C GLN A 68 -37.14 -19.79 29.51
N ILE A 69 -37.89 -20.89 29.48
CA ILE A 69 -39.00 -21.08 28.52
C ILE A 69 -40.09 -20.03 28.74
N LEU A 70 -40.50 -19.80 29.99
CA LEU A 70 -41.51 -18.81 30.34
C LEU A 70 -41.08 -17.40 29.96
N GLU A 71 -39.82 -17.05 30.19
CA GLU A 71 -39.29 -15.74 29.83
C GLU A 71 -39.26 -15.55 28.30
N ALA A 72 -38.92 -16.59 27.55
CA ALA A 72 -38.99 -16.58 26.08
C ALA A 72 -40.44 -16.45 25.57
N LEU A 73 -41.38 -17.21 26.14
CA LEU A 73 -42.81 -17.15 25.78
C LEU A 73 -43.43 -15.79 26.11
N ASN A 74 -43.11 -15.21 27.27
CA ASN A 74 -43.64 -13.92 27.71
C ASN A 74 -43.11 -12.73 26.89
N LYS A 75 -41.95 -12.87 26.22
CA LYS A 75 -41.42 -11.85 25.30
C LYS A 75 -42.14 -11.81 23.94
N GLY A 76 -43.14 -12.68 23.71
CA GLY A 76 -44.05 -12.59 22.56
C GLY A 76 -43.62 -13.34 21.31
N GLU A 77 -42.55 -14.15 21.37
CA GLU A 77 -42.20 -15.10 20.31
C GLU A 77 -42.72 -16.48 20.73
N ILE A 78 -43.97 -16.81 20.35
CA ILE A 78 -44.41 -18.22 20.38
C ILE A 78 -44.26 -18.78 18.97
N PRO A 79 -43.17 -19.49 18.70
CA PRO A 79 -43.13 -20.29 17.51
C PRO A 79 -43.68 -21.69 17.77
N SER A 80 -44.37 -22.21 16.77
CA SER A 80 -44.45 -23.65 16.55
C SER A 80 -43.05 -24.26 16.68
N THR A 81 -42.96 -25.52 17.08
CA THR A 81 -41.72 -26.25 17.45
C THR A 81 -40.50 -26.06 16.52
N GLY A 82 -40.67 -25.55 15.30
CA GLY A 82 -39.58 -25.11 14.42
C GLY A 82 -38.81 -23.86 14.89
N SER A 83 -39.46 -22.79 15.38
CA SER A 83 -38.72 -21.54 15.68
C SER A 83 -38.13 -21.44 17.09
N LEU A 84 -38.45 -22.36 18.01
CA LEU A 84 -37.71 -22.45 19.29
C LEU A 84 -36.23 -22.78 19.02
N VAL A 85 -35.97 -23.67 18.04
CA VAL A 85 -34.61 -24.05 17.62
C VAL A 85 -33.89 -22.87 16.97
N GLU A 86 -34.60 -22.04 16.19
CA GLU A 86 -34.04 -20.83 15.58
C GLU A 86 -33.64 -19.79 16.63
N VAL A 87 -34.45 -19.58 17.67
CA VAL A 87 -34.15 -18.64 18.77
C VAL A 87 -32.88 -19.07 19.50
N PHE A 88 -32.72 -20.36 19.83
CA PHE A 88 -31.51 -20.87 20.45
C PHE A 88 -30.29 -20.81 19.52
N ASN A 89 -30.47 -21.17 18.25
CA ASN A 89 -29.39 -21.12 17.28
C ASN A 89 -28.97 -19.67 16.94
N LYS A 90 -29.85 -18.68 17.08
CA LYS A 90 -29.52 -17.26 16.86
C LYS A 90 -28.39 -16.77 17.76
N ALA A 91 -28.45 -17.05 19.06
CA ALA A 91 -27.39 -16.65 20.00
C ALA A 91 -26.04 -17.33 19.66
N ILE A 92 -26.09 -18.58 19.18
CA ILE A 92 -24.92 -19.33 18.74
C ILE A 92 -24.36 -18.74 17.45
N LEU A 93 -25.21 -18.37 16.48
CA LEU A 93 -24.83 -17.69 15.25
C LEU A 93 -24.11 -16.38 15.55
N GLU A 94 -24.67 -15.54 16.42
CA GLU A 94 -24.06 -14.28 16.84
C GLU A 94 -22.69 -14.51 17.50
N SER A 95 -22.56 -15.53 18.35
CA SER A 95 -21.27 -15.89 18.95
C SER A 95 -20.24 -16.39 17.92
N CYS A 96 -20.67 -17.16 16.91
CA CYS A 96 -19.79 -17.65 15.86
C CYS A 96 -19.32 -16.51 14.95
N LEU A 97 -20.22 -15.59 14.59
CA LEU A 97 -19.89 -14.40 13.81
C LEU A 97 -18.95 -13.47 14.56
N LYS A 98 -19.13 -13.34 15.88
CA LYS A 98 -18.21 -12.58 16.73
C LYS A 98 -16.80 -13.19 16.71
N LEU A 99 -16.68 -14.51 16.88
CA LEU A 99 -15.39 -15.20 16.78
C LEU A 99 -14.75 -14.99 15.41
N TYR A 100 -15.53 -15.12 14.33
CA TYR A 100 -15.07 -14.89 12.97
C TYR A 100 -14.54 -13.45 12.78
N ASN A 101 -15.30 -12.45 13.23
CA ASN A 101 -14.88 -11.04 13.19
C ASN A 101 -13.58 -10.80 13.97
N GLU A 102 -13.47 -11.31 15.19
CA GLU A 102 -12.26 -11.18 16.01
C GLU A 102 -11.03 -11.82 15.35
N ARG A 103 -11.20 -12.88 14.54
CA ARG A 103 -10.11 -13.47 13.76
C ARG A 103 -9.73 -12.63 12.55
N MET A 104 -10.71 -12.08 11.85
CA MET A 104 -10.50 -11.22 10.68
C MET A 104 -9.91 -9.86 11.06
N GLU A 105 -10.28 -9.29 12.20
CA GLU A 105 -9.78 -8.00 12.71
C GLU A 105 -8.30 -8.04 13.13
N ARG A 106 -7.76 -9.22 13.48
CA ARG A 106 -6.32 -9.36 13.80
C ARG A 106 -5.40 -9.18 12.59
N VAL A 107 -5.96 -9.10 11.39
CA VAL A 107 -5.20 -8.91 10.17
C VAL A 107 -4.95 -7.44 9.92
N GLU A 108 -3.69 -7.04 9.97
CA GLU A 108 -3.28 -5.70 9.54
C GLU A 108 -3.36 -5.61 8.01
N LEU A 109 -4.29 -4.78 7.51
CA LEU A 109 -4.45 -4.49 6.09
C LEU A 109 -3.45 -3.40 5.63
N PRO A 110 -2.96 -3.42 4.38
CA PRO A 110 -3.33 -4.34 3.30
C PRO A 110 -2.48 -5.64 3.25
N VAL A 111 -3.08 -6.71 2.75
CA VAL A 111 -2.45 -8.03 2.55
C VAL A 111 -2.72 -8.59 1.15
N SER A 112 -1.90 -9.56 0.71
CA SER A 112 -2.15 -10.29 -0.53
C SER A 112 -3.49 -11.03 -0.50
N VAL A 113 -4.09 -11.23 -1.68
CA VAL A 113 -5.36 -11.93 -1.84
C VAL A 113 -5.27 -13.35 -1.27
N ASP A 114 -4.19 -14.07 -1.56
CA ASP A 114 -3.98 -15.43 -1.06
C ASP A 114 -3.91 -15.50 0.46
N LYS A 115 -3.22 -14.53 1.09
CA LYS A 115 -3.12 -14.47 2.56
C LYS A 115 -4.48 -14.14 3.18
N LEU A 116 -5.24 -13.22 2.59
CA LEU A 116 -6.59 -12.89 3.05
C LEU A 116 -7.53 -14.10 2.93
N GLN A 117 -7.46 -14.82 1.82
CA GLN A 117 -8.26 -16.02 1.56
C GLN A 117 -7.93 -17.15 2.54
N LEU A 118 -6.63 -17.37 2.83
CA LEU A 118 -6.18 -18.36 3.80
C LEU A 118 -6.74 -18.05 5.20
N ILE A 119 -6.67 -16.80 5.63
CA ILE A 119 -7.17 -16.38 6.95
C ILE A 119 -8.69 -16.52 7.01
N HIS A 120 -9.39 -16.15 5.94
CA HIS A 120 -10.82 -16.38 5.82
C HIS A 120 -11.19 -17.86 5.98
N SER A 121 -10.51 -18.78 5.27
CA SER A 121 -10.78 -20.22 5.41
C SER A 121 -10.52 -20.75 6.82
N LEU A 122 -9.46 -20.27 7.49
CA LEU A 122 -9.15 -20.68 8.85
C LEU A 122 -10.18 -20.15 9.86
N ALA A 123 -10.60 -18.90 9.71
CA ALA A 123 -11.61 -18.28 10.56
C ALA A 123 -12.99 -18.93 10.35
N GLU A 124 -13.34 -19.25 9.10
CA GLU A 124 -14.56 -19.96 8.74
C GLU A 124 -14.59 -21.36 9.35
N ASP A 125 -13.50 -22.13 9.23
CA ASP A 125 -13.40 -23.46 9.83
C ASP A 125 -13.52 -23.43 11.37
N GLU A 126 -12.93 -22.43 12.02
CA GLU A 126 -13.06 -22.23 13.46
C GLU A 126 -14.51 -21.90 13.86
N ALA A 127 -15.17 -21.01 13.13
CA ALA A 127 -16.56 -20.64 13.38
C ALA A 127 -17.51 -21.82 13.15
N ARG A 128 -17.31 -22.61 12.09
CA ARG A 128 -18.07 -23.84 11.81
C ARG A 128 -17.89 -24.88 12.91
N LYS A 129 -16.65 -25.13 13.35
CA LYS A 129 -16.38 -26.06 14.46
C LYS A 129 -17.03 -25.62 15.76
N LEU A 130 -17.17 -24.32 16.02
CA LEU A 130 -17.88 -23.81 17.18
C LEU A 130 -19.39 -24.05 17.04
N PHE A 131 -19.93 -23.76 15.87
CA PHE A 131 -21.35 -23.97 15.55
C PHE A 131 -21.74 -25.45 15.69
N ASP A 132 -20.98 -26.36 15.08
CA ASP A 132 -21.16 -27.83 15.13
C ASP A 132 -21.20 -28.39 16.55
N LYS A 133 -20.48 -27.77 17.50
CA LYS A 133 -20.43 -28.20 18.90
C LYS A 133 -21.62 -27.73 19.72
N GLN A 134 -22.24 -26.61 19.36
CA GLN A 134 -23.20 -25.92 20.22
C GLN A 134 -24.63 -25.91 19.67
N HIS A 135 -24.82 -26.14 18.37
CA HIS A 135 -26.14 -25.99 17.74
C HIS A 135 -27.18 -26.99 18.26
N PHE A 136 -28.45 -26.57 18.21
CA PHE A 136 -29.60 -27.38 18.57
C PHE A 136 -30.36 -27.86 17.32
N GLY A 137 -30.89 -29.09 17.39
CA GLY A 137 -31.75 -29.69 16.35
C GLY A 137 -30.98 -30.37 15.21
N LYS A 138 -31.57 -31.43 14.63
CA LYS A 138 -30.99 -32.23 13.52
C LYS A 138 -31.49 -31.83 12.13
N HIS A 139 -32.67 -31.19 12.04
CA HIS A 139 -33.35 -30.87 10.77
C HIS A 139 -33.48 -29.37 10.49
N HIS A 140 -33.49 -28.50 11.51
CA HIS A 140 -33.46 -27.02 11.36
C HIS A 140 -32.04 -26.45 11.25
N THR A 141 -31.03 -27.32 11.24
CA THR A 141 -29.61 -26.99 11.17
C THR A 141 -29.19 -26.46 9.81
N THR A 142 -29.78 -26.96 8.72
CA THR A 142 -29.36 -26.56 7.36
C THR A 142 -29.60 -25.07 7.10
N GLU A 143 -30.74 -24.54 7.52
CA GLU A 143 -31.05 -23.11 7.35
C GLU A 143 -30.17 -22.20 8.21
N SER A 144 -29.91 -22.62 9.46
CA SER A 144 -29.02 -21.88 10.35
C SER A 144 -27.57 -21.85 9.83
N ILE A 145 -27.08 -22.98 9.27
CA ILE A 145 -25.75 -23.07 8.64
C ILE A 145 -25.67 -22.18 7.41
N LEU A 146 -26.69 -22.21 6.54
CA LEU A 146 -26.74 -21.33 5.36
C LEU A 146 -26.71 -19.85 5.75
N LYS A 147 -27.43 -19.49 6.81
CA LYS A 147 -27.44 -18.12 7.35
C LYS A 147 -26.07 -17.71 7.91
N LEU A 148 -25.37 -18.62 8.62
CA LEU A 148 -24.01 -18.39 9.09
C LEU A 148 -23.07 -18.08 7.91
N ASP A 149 -23.13 -18.91 6.87
CA ASP A 149 -22.31 -18.75 5.66
C ASP A 149 -22.57 -17.45 4.92
N GLU A 150 -23.84 -17.06 4.82
CA GLU A 150 -24.22 -15.80 4.18
C GLU A 150 -23.68 -14.59 4.94
N GLU A 151 -23.82 -14.58 6.27
CA GLU A 151 -23.30 -13.50 7.11
C GLU A 151 -21.77 -13.45 7.11
N MET A 152 -21.08 -14.58 7.19
CA MET A 152 -19.62 -14.63 7.06
C MET A 152 -19.15 -14.13 5.69
N LYS A 153 -19.86 -14.46 4.60
CA LYS A 153 -19.58 -13.94 3.25
C LYS A 153 -19.78 -12.44 3.15
N LYS A 154 -20.81 -11.88 3.79
CA LYS A 154 -21.03 -10.41 3.83
C LYS A 154 -19.87 -9.71 4.52
N VAL A 155 -19.45 -10.21 5.69
CA VAL A 155 -18.29 -9.69 6.41
C VAL A 155 -17.03 -9.81 5.55
N PHE A 156 -16.77 -10.98 4.95
CA PHE A 156 -15.59 -11.18 4.11
C PHE A 156 -15.53 -10.20 2.92
N ARG A 157 -16.67 -9.95 2.26
CA ARG A 157 -16.77 -8.95 1.19
C ARG A 157 -16.38 -7.55 1.69
N ASN A 158 -16.84 -7.16 2.88
CA ASN A 158 -16.49 -5.87 3.47
C ASN A 158 -14.97 -5.77 3.75
N PHE A 159 -14.35 -6.82 4.28
CA PHE A 159 -12.89 -6.87 4.45
C PHE A 159 -12.14 -6.87 3.11
N GLY A 160 -12.67 -7.52 2.08
CA GLY A 160 -12.13 -7.48 0.73
C GLY A 160 -12.09 -6.06 0.16
N LEU A 161 -13.21 -5.33 0.28
CA LEU A 161 -13.31 -3.92 -0.12
C LEU A 161 -12.37 -3.03 0.69
N ALA A 162 -12.29 -3.23 2.01
CA ALA A 162 -11.37 -2.49 2.87
C ALA A 162 -9.90 -2.76 2.50
N ASN A 163 -9.55 -4.02 2.20
CA ASN A 163 -8.20 -4.41 1.77
C ASN A 163 -7.84 -3.77 0.43
N GLU A 164 -8.77 -3.78 -0.53
CA GLU A 164 -8.59 -3.14 -1.83
C GLU A 164 -8.40 -1.62 -1.70
N TYR A 165 -9.20 -0.98 -0.86
CA TYR A 165 -9.07 0.45 -0.58
C TYR A 165 -7.71 0.80 0.04
N GLN A 166 -7.28 0.08 1.08
CA GLN A 166 -6.00 0.33 1.73
C GLN A 166 -4.81 0.02 0.81
N SER A 167 -4.90 -1.06 0.03
CA SER A 167 -3.89 -1.42 -0.98
C SER A 167 -3.76 -0.33 -2.04
N SER A 168 -4.89 0.15 -2.57
CA SER A 168 -4.90 1.24 -3.56
C SER A 168 -4.32 2.53 -2.99
N LYS A 169 -4.70 2.90 -1.76
CA LYS A 169 -4.18 4.09 -1.08
C LYS A 169 -2.67 4.02 -0.87
N LEU A 170 -2.15 2.88 -0.44
CA LEU A 170 -0.73 2.65 -0.23
C LEU A 170 0.05 2.73 -1.55
N CYS A 171 -0.42 2.03 -2.58
CA CYS A 171 0.26 1.99 -3.88
C CYS A 171 0.16 3.31 -4.64
N GLU A 172 -0.95 4.06 -4.56
CA GLU A 172 -1.05 5.42 -5.12
C GLU A 172 -0.07 6.36 -4.43
N ALA A 173 0.01 6.34 -3.09
CA ALA A 173 0.94 7.21 -2.37
C ALA A 173 2.40 6.99 -2.80
N ARG A 174 2.81 5.72 -2.98
CA ARG A 174 4.15 5.38 -3.50
C ARG A 174 4.33 5.73 -4.97
N PHE A 175 3.27 5.59 -5.77
CA PHE A 175 3.28 6.00 -7.16
C PHE A 175 3.50 7.51 -7.28
N SER A 176 2.74 8.33 -6.55
CA SER A 176 2.87 9.78 -6.55
C SER A 176 4.23 10.24 -6.03
N GLU A 177 4.73 9.64 -4.94
CA GLU A 177 6.08 9.97 -4.42
C GLU A 177 7.18 9.70 -5.47
N CYS A 178 7.05 8.61 -6.23
CA CYS A 178 7.97 8.34 -7.32
C CYS A 178 7.79 9.31 -8.49
N GLU A 179 6.56 9.64 -8.87
CA GLU A 179 6.25 10.60 -9.93
C GLU A 179 6.87 11.98 -9.62
N ASP A 180 6.66 12.50 -8.41
CA ASP A 180 7.24 13.75 -7.92
C ASP A 180 8.76 13.72 -7.96
N LYS A 181 9.37 12.60 -7.55
CA LYS A 181 10.83 12.41 -7.60
C LYS A 181 11.36 12.39 -9.03
N MET A 182 10.65 11.75 -9.95
CA MET A 182 11.03 11.71 -11.37
C MET A 182 10.88 13.07 -12.04
N GLU A 183 9.83 13.83 -11.72
CA GLU A 183 9.63 15.19 -12.20
C GLU A 183 10.71 16.14 -11.67
N HIS A 184 11.04 16.04 -10.38
CA HIS A 184 12.13 16.81 -9.79
C HIS A 184 13.47 16.56 -10.51
N LEU A 185 13.81 15.29 -10.78
CA LEU A 185 15.03 14.93 -11.49
C LEU A 185 15.05 15.41 -12.95
N GLN A 186 13.90 15.53 -13.61
CA GLN A 186 13.77 16.11 -14.96
C GLN A 186 14.00 17.63 -14.96
N SER A 187 13.56 18.32 -13.90
CA SER A 187 13.65 19.78 -13.77
C SER A 187 15.04 20.32 -13.40
N LEU A 188 16.01 19.45 -13.10
CA LEU A 188 17.38 19.87 -12.75
C LEU A 188 18.02 20.70 -13.88
N LYS A 189 18.77 21.75 -13.51
CA LYS A 189 19.42 22.66 -14.48
C LYS A 189 20.56 21.98 -15.22
N LEU A 190 21.33 21.16 -14.51
CA LEU A 190 22.29 20.22 -15.09
C LEU A 190 21.72 18.81 -15.04
N PRO A 191 21.15 18.31 -16.15
CA PRO A 191 20.57 16.98 -16.16
C PRO A 191 21.70 15.94 -16.15
N SER A 192 21.53 14.83 -15.41
CA SER A 192 22.53 13.75 -15.32
C SER A 192 21.86 12.39 -15.45
N MET A 193 22.36 11.55 -16.35
CA MET A 193 21.77 10.24 -16.62
C MET A 193 21.98 9.31 -15.43
N ALA A 194 23.14 9.41 -14.75
CA ALA A 194 23.45 8.61 -13.57
C ALA A 194 22.46 8.84 -12.41
N LYS A 195 22.16 10.10 -12.04
CA LYS A 195 21.19 10.40 -10.98
C LYS A 195 19.77 9.98 -11.38
N PHE A 196 19.38 10.19 -12.64
CA PHE A 196 18.09 9.74 -13.15
C PHE A 196 17.95 8.21 -13.06
N ASN A 197 18.94 7.46 -13.54
CA ASN A 197 18.94 5.98 -13.49
C ASN A 197 18.97 5.45 -12.05
N ALA A 198 19.73 6.08 -11.15
CA ALA A 198 19.72 5.71 -9.73
C ALA A 198 18.35 5.97 -9.08
N GLY A 199 17.73 7.11 -9.37
CA GLY A 199 16.38 7.43 -8.93
C GLY A 199 15.33 6.46 -9.48
N PHE A 200 15.44 6.10 -10.75
CA PHE A 200 14.60 5.13 -11.44
C PHE A 200 14.65 3.74 -10.77
N LEU A 201 15.86 3.22 -10.55
CA LEU A 201 16.07 1.92 -9.90
C LEU A 201 15.52 1.92 -8.47
N HIS A 202 15.78 2.99 -7.73
CA HIS A 202 15.30 3.15 -6.36
C HIS A 202 13.76 3.19 -6.30
N CYS A 203 13.12 3.92 -7.22
CA CYS A 203 11.66 3.94 -7.36
C CYS A 203 11.10 2.55 -7.62
N ASN A 204 11.66 1.82 -8.59
CA ASN A 204 11.18 0.50 -8.98
C ASN A 204 11.29 -0.49 -7.80
N GLN A 205 12.44 -0.51 -7.12
CA GLN A 205 12.66 -1.37 -5.95
C GLN A 205 11.76 -0.99 -4.77
N SER A 206 11.64 0.30 -4.47
CA SER A 206 10.79 0.78 -3.38
C SER A 206 9.33 0.43 -3.62
N PHE A 207 8.86 0.55 -4.87
CA PHE A 207 7.50 0.22 -5.25
C PHE A 207 7.23 -1.29 -5.11
N GLU A 208 8.11 -2.15 -5.62
CA GLU A 208 7.95 -3.61 -5.54
C GLU A 208 7.91 -4.14 -4.10
N LEU A 209 8.73 -3.56 -3.21
CA LEU A 209 8.83 -3.97 -1.81
C LEU A 209 7.67 -3.48 -0.95
N GLN A 210 7.15 -2.28 -1.21
CA GLN A 210 6.21 -1.61 -0.31
C GLN A 210 4.76 -1.65 -0.78
N CYS A 211 4.50 -1.74 -2.09
CA CYS A 211 3.14 -1.92 -2.60
C CYS A 211 2.72 -3.38 -2.45
N VAL A 212 1.64 -3.61 -1.68
CA VAL A 212 1.12 -4.94 -1.35
C VAL A 212 -0.40 -4.94 -1.51
N GLY A 213 -0.95 -6.07 -1.94
CA GLY A 213 -2.38 -6.33 -2.02
C GLY A 213 -2.92 -6.35 -3.46
N PRO A 214 -4.26 -6.38 -3.61
CA PRO A 214 -4.91 -6.60 -4.92
C PRO A 214 -4.64 -5.47 -5.93
N ALA A 215 -4.35 -4.25 -5.46
CA ALA A 215 -4.11 -3.12 -6.36
C ALA A 215 -2.74 -3.17 -7.05
N LYS A 216 -1.81 -4.02 -6.57
CA LYS A 216 -0.42 -4.06 -7.01
C LYS A 216 -0.27 -4.22 -8.52
N GLU A 217 -0.92 -5.22 -9.12
CA GLU A 217 -0.77 -5.51 -10.55
C GLU A 217 -1.18 -4.33 -11.44
N ASN A 218 -2.28 -3.65 -11.09
CA ASN A 218 -2.75 -2.49 -11.83
C ASN A 218 -1.76 -1.32 -11.74
N TYR A 219 -1.25 -1.07 -10.53
CA TYR A 219 -0.26 -0.01 -10.31
C TYR A 219 1.11 -0.34 -10.91
N GLU A 220 1.54 -1.60 -10.97
CA GLU A 220 2.77 -2.01 -11.67
C GLU A 220 2.70 -1.67 -13.16
N ARG A 221 1.56 -1.94 -13.80
CA ARG A 221 1.34 -1.58 -15.21
C ARG A 221 1.33 -0.05 -15.41
N ARG A 222 0.71 0.70 -14.50
CA ARG A 222 0.72 2.17 -14.54
C ARG A 222 2.12 2.75 -14.30
N MET A 223 2.87 2.18 -13.35
CA MET A 223 4.23 2.55 -12.98
C MET A 223 5.19 2.33 -14.13
N SER A 224 5.23 1.13 -14.70
CA SER A 224 6.10 0.82 -15.86
C SER A 224 5.85 1.77 -17.05
N LYS A 225 4.58 2.12 -17.32
CA LYS A 225 4.24 3.10 -18.36
C LYS A 225 4.71 4.52 -18.02
N MET A 226 4.50 4.98 -16.77
CA MET A 226 4.97 6.29 -16.31
C MET A 226 6.50 6.38 -16.37
N LEU A 227 7.20 5.36 -15.89
CA LEU A 227 8.65 5.24 -15.90
C LEU A 227 9.23 5.20 -17.33
N ALA A 228 8.59 4.48 -18.26
CA ALA A 228 8.99 4.48 -19.66
C ALA A 228 8.82 5.87 -20.30
N ARG A 229 7.70 6.54 -20.03
CA ARG A 229 7.42 7.89 -20.52
C ARG A 229 8.39 8.92 -19.96
N SER A 230 8.62 8.93 -18.65
CA SER A 230 9.54 9.87 -17.99
C SER A 230 10.97 9.69 -18.49
N ARG A 231 11.41 8.44 -18.70
CA ARG A 231 12.72 8.14 -19.30
C ARG A 231 12.85 8.69 -20.73
N ALA A 232 11.84 8.48 -21.57
CA ALA A 232 11.87 8.99 -22.95
C ALA A 232 11.90 10.53 -22.99
N LEU A 233 11.08 11.19 -22.16
CA LEU A 233 11.08 12.65 -22.02
C LEU A 233 12.41 13.18 -21.50
N PHE A 234 12.96 12.54 -20.46
CA PHE A 234 14.25 12.91 -19.89
C PHE A 234 15.37 12.82 -20.93
N ILE A 235 15.45 11.73 -21.70
CA ILE A 235 16.49 11.57 -22.73
C ILE A 235 16.38 12.66 -23.79
N LYS A 236 15.16 12.99 -24.24
CA LYS A 236 14.93 14.04 -25.23
C LYS A 236 15.37 15.41 -24.71
N GLU A 237 14.97 15.77 -23.50
CA GLU A 237 15.29 17.06 -22.89
C GLU A 237 16.78 17.16 -22.51
N TYR A 238 17.36 16.08 -21.98
CA TYR A 238 18.78 15.94 -21.70
C TYR A 238 19.62 16.22 -22.93
N ASN A 239 19.31 15.58 -24.05
CA ASN A 239 20.06 15.77 -25.30
C ASN A 239 19.98 17.21 -25.81
N ASN A 240 18.80 17.83 -25.75
CA ASN A 240 18.62 19.22 -26.16
C ASN A 240 19.42 20.19 -25.26
N LYS A 241 19.34 20.01 -23.93
CA LYS A 241 20.10 20.82 -22.96
C LYS A 241 21.61 20.62 -23.14
N LEU A 242 22.06 19.37 -23.27
CA LEU A 242 23.47 19.02 -23.47
C LEU A 242 24.01 19.66 -24.74
N PHE A 243 23.28 19.55 -25.85
CA PHE A 243 23.68 20.14 -27.11
C PHE A 243 23.82 21.68 -26.99
N ASN A 244 22.82 22.35 -26.43
CA ASN A 244 22.87 23.81 -26.24
C ASN A 244 24.03 24.23 -25.33
N TRP A 245 24.31 23.46 -24.26
CA TRP A 245 25.46 23.70 -23.40
C TRP A 245 26.79 23.49 -24.11
N LEU A 246 26.94 22.43 -24.91
CA LEU A 246 28.16 22.16 -25.69
C LEU A 246 28.43 23.25 -26.73
N VAL A 247 27.39 23.70 -27.44
CA VAL A 247 27.51 24.80 -28.42
C VAL A 247 27.93 26.09 -27.71
N THR A 248 27.24 26.45 -26.63
CA THR A 248 27.57 27.64 -25.83
C THR A 248 29.01 27.56 -25.28
N PHE A 249 29.41 26.40 -24.77
CA PHE A 249 30.76 26.16 -24.26
C PHE A 249 31.82 26.33 -25.35
N SER A 250 31.60 25.77 -26.55
CA SER A 250 32.54 25.91 -27.67
C SER A 250 32.71 27.37 -28.12
N LEU A 251 31.63 28.16 -28.19
CA LEU A 251 31.69 29.60 -28.49
C LEU A 251 32.45 30.38 -27.42
N VAL A 252 32.20 30.11 -26.14
CA VAL A 252 32.92 30.74 -25.03
C VAL A 252 34.42 30.37 -25.09
N MET A 253 34.75 29.13 -25.39
CA MET A 253 36.14 28.68 -25.51
C MET A 253 36.88 29.33 -26.69
N ILE A 254 36.21 29.63 -27.80
CA ILE A 254 36.79 30.43 -28.89
C ILE A 254 37.19 31.83 -28.40
N VAL A 255 36.30 32.49 -27.65
CA VAL A 255 36.57 33.83 -27.09
C VAL A 255 37.72 33.77 -26.08
N ILE A 256 37.73 32.79 -25.17
CA ILE A 256 38.80 32.63 -24.17
C ILE A 256 40.14 32.32 -24.84
N GLY A 257 40.16 31.39 -25.80
CA GLY A 257 41.36 31.00 -26.52
C GLY A 257 42.00 32.18 -27.25
N ARG A 258 41.17 32.99 -27.92
CA ARG A 258 41.63 34.14 -28.70
C ARG A 258 42.03 35.33 -27.85
N PHE A 259 41.23 35.68 -26.84
CA PHE A 259 41.38 36.96 -26.12
C PHE A 259 42.05 36.85 -24.75
N VAL A 260 41.94 35.71 -24.06
CA VAL A 260 42.46 35.54 -22.70
C VAL A 260 43.78 34.79 -22.70
N MET A 261 43.81 33.58 -23.28
CA MET A 261 44.98 32.70 -23.25
C MET A 261 45.93 32.91 -24.44
N LYS A 262 45.46 33.50 -25.54
CA LYS A 262 46.19 33.66 -26.82
C LYS A 262 46.82 32.34 -27.30
N PHE A 263 46.13 31.22 -27.10
CA PHE A 263 46.63 29.89 -27.41
C PHE A 263 45.94 29.34 -28.65
N PHE A 264 46.65 29.38 -29.79
CA PHE A 264 46.11 29.05 -31.11
C PHE A 264 45.57 27.62 -31.21
N LEU A 265 46.22 26.63 -30.58
CA LEU A 265 45.75 25.25 -30.64
C LEU A 265 44.38 25.05 -29.97
N LEU A 266 44.10 25.79 -28.89
CA LEU A 266 42.80 25.74 -28.21
C LEU A 266 41.71 26.46 -29.03
N GLU A 267 42.07 27.52 -29.74
CA GLU A 267 41.18 28.16 -30.71
C GLU A 267 40.81 27.20 -31.85
N VAL A 268 41.80 26.55 -32.48
CA VAL A 268 41.56 25.56 -33.55
C VAL A 268 40.70 24.41 -33.05
N ALA A 269 41.00 23.85 -31.87
CA ALA A 269 40.22 22.77 -31.28
C ALA A 269 38.76 23.18 -31.00
N ALA A 270 38.53 24.40 -30.50
CA ALA A 270 37.19 24.90 -30.23
C ALA A 270 36.38 25.13 -31.52
N TRP A 271 37.02 25.65 -32.59
CA TRP A 271 36.39 25.77 -33.92
C TRP A 271 36.03 24.42 -34.53
N VAL A 272 36.92 23.44 -34.45
CA VAL A 272 36.65 22.07 -34.91
C VAL A 272 35.47 21.47 -34.16
N MET A 273 35.41 21.64 -32.83
CA MET A 273 34.30 21.18 -32.00
C MET A 273 32.97 21.87 -32.38
N PHE A 274 32.98 23.18 -32.61
CA PHE A 274 31.80 23.94 -33.00
C PHE A 274 31.25 23.50 -34.37
N ILE A 275 32.13 23.39 -35.39
CA ILE A 275 31.76 22.94 -36.73
C ILE A 275 31.23 21.49 -36.66
N PHE A 276 31.87 20.64 -35.87
CA PHE A 276 31.39 19.28 -35.64
C PHE A 276 29.98 19.29 -35.06
N LEU A 277 29.70 20.05 -34.00
CA LEU A 277 28.37 20.11 -33.37
C LEU A 277 27.27 20.62 -34.32
N GLU A 278 27.53 21.69 -35.10
CA GLU A 278 26.58 22.23 -36.08
C GLU A 278 26.34 21.29 -37.27
N THR A 279 27.40 20.67 -37.79
CA THR A 279 27.27 19.76 -38.95
C THR A 279 26.64 18.43 -38.55
N TYR A 280 27.01 17.90 -37.38
CA TYR A 280 26.54 16.62 -36.87
C TYR A 280 25.04 16.64 -36.54
N THR A 281 24.52 17.75 -36.01
CA THR A 281 23.08 17.88 -35.72
C THR A 281 22.22 18.09 -36.95
N ARG A 282 22.72 18.77 -37.98
CA ARG A 282 21.99 18.91 -39.26
C ARG A 282 21.91 17.60 -40.04
N LEU A 283 22.85 16.68 -39.81
CA LEU A 283 22.88 15.36 -40.45
C LEU A 283 21.86 14.38 -39.84
N PHE A 284 21.52 14.50 -38.56
CA PHE A 284 20.60 13.61 -37.85
C PHE A 284 19.29 14.34 -37.50
N TRP A 285 18.25 14.10 -38.30
CA TRP A 285 16.92 14.70 -38.15
C TRP A 285 16.13 14.24 -36.90
N SER A 286 16.56 13.21 -36.17
CA SER A 286 15.91 12.75 -34.94
C SER A 286 16.87 12.57 -33.76
N SER A 287 16.42 12.95 -32.56
CA SER A 287 17.16 12.82 -31.30
C SER A 287 17.33 11.36 -30.85
N GLU A 288 16.57 10.43 -31.42
CA GLU A 288 16.65 8.99 -31.14
C GLU A 288 17.81 8.33 -31.91
N LEU A 289 18.05 8.71 -33.17
CA LEU A 289 19.16 8.19 -33.98
C LEU A 289 20.53 8.66 -33.46
N LEU A 290 20.57 9.84 -32.84
CA LEU A 290 21.76 10.38 -32.18
C LEU A 290 22.17 9.56 -30.94
N TYR A 291 21.18 9.04 -30.21
CA TYR A 291 21.39 8.33 -28.95
C TYR A 291 22.08 6.97 -29.14
N TYR A 292 21.73 6.19 -30.17
CA TYR A 292 22.34 4.87 -30.41
C TYR A 292 23.74 4.94 -31.05
N ASN A 293 24.27 6.14 -31.31
CA ASN A 293 25.58 6.28 -31.94
C ASN A 293 26.72 6.20 -30.90
N PRO A 294 27.73 5.32 -31.11
CA PRO A 294 28.83 5.15 -30.16
C PRO A 294 29.68 6.41 -29.96
N ILE A 295 29.75 7.31 -30.95
CA ILE A 295 30.49 8.58 -30.84
C ILE A 295 29.77 9.55 -29.90
N TRP A 296 28.45 9.62 -29.97
CA TRP A 296 27.65 10.45 -29.07
C TRP A 296 27.73 9.94 -27.62
N HIS A 297 27.70 8.62 -27.42
CA HIS A 297 27.92 8.02 -26.09
C HIS A 297 29.28 8.37 -25.49
N MET A 298 30.35 8.45 -26.30
CA MET A 298 31.67 8.87 -25.84
C MET A 298 31.70 10.33 -25.39
N ILE A 299 31.00 11.22 -26.12
CA ILE A 299 30.85 12.65 -25.77
C ILE A 299 30.01 12.80 -24.49
N VAL A 300 28.90 12.08 -24.40
CA VAL A 300 28.04 12.04 -23.20
C VAL A 300 28.82 11.55 -21.99
N SER A 301 29.57 10.45 -22.10
CA SER A 301 30.39 9.90 -21.01
C SER A 301 31.48 10.88 -20.54
N SER A 302 32.13 11.58 -21.49
CA SER A 302 33.14 12.60 -21.18
C SER A 302 32.51 13.80 -20.49
N TRP A 303 31.34 14.26 -20.96
CA TRP A 303 30.56 15.32 -20.32
C TRP A 303 30.12 14.93 -18.91
N GLU A 304 29.59 13.72 -18.73
CA GLU A 304 29.18 13.20 -17.43
C GLU A 304 30.38 13.13 -16.48
N THR A 305 31.55 12.71 -16.92
CA THR A 305 32.75 12.69 -16.07
C THR A 305 33.20 14.09 -15.64
N ILE A 306 33.02 15.10 -16.49
CA ILE A 306 33.41 16.49 -16.22
C ILE A 306 32.40 17.20 -15.31
N VAL A 307 31.10 17.02 -15.57
CA VAL A 307 30.01 17.68 -14.85
C VAL A 307 29.61 16.93 -13.58
N TYR A 308 29.83 15.62 -13.53
CA TYR A 308 29.51 14.74 -12.41
C TYR A 308 30.78 14.17 -11.79
N ASN A 309 31.44 14.96 -10.94
CA ASN A 309 32.47 14.45 -10.04
C ASN A 309 31.81 14.18 -8.67
N PRO A 310 31.95 12.98 -8.06
CA PRO A 310 31.33 12.65 -6.77
C PRO A 310 31.65 13.62 -5.61
N VAL A 311 32.64 14.50 -5.78
CA VAL A 311 33.06 15.50 -4.78
C VAL A 311 32.47 16.90 -5.03
N LEU A 312 32.04 17.23 -6.25
CA LEU A 312 31.57 18.57 -6.63
C LEU A 312 30.27 18.48 -7.43
N ASP A 313 29.14 18.66 -6.74
CA ASP A 313 27.83 18.74 -7.38
C ASP A 313 27.72 20.08 -8.12
N MET A 314 28.14 20.10 -9.40
CA MET A 314 28.21 21.30 -10.23
C MET A 314 26.87 22.04 -10.34
N ASP A 315 25.73 21.36 -10.19
CA ASP A 315 24.41 22.01 -10.22
C ASP A 315 24.23 23.05 -9.09
N ARG A 316 24.90 22.81 -7.96
CA ARG A 316 24.89 23.71 -6.79
C ARG A 316 26.07 24.68 -6.77
N TRP A 317 27.20 24.30 -7.35
CA TRP A 317 28.48 25.01 -7.21
C TRP A 317 28.97 25.74 -8.47
N VAL A 318 28.37 25.54 -9.64
CA VAL A 318 28.77 26.22 -10.89
C VAL A 318 28.68 27.73 -10.77
N ILE A 319 27.59 28.26 -10.23
CA ILE A 319 27.40 29.71 -10.07
C ILE A 319 28.44 30.29 -9.09
N PRO A 320 28.63 29.73 -7.87
CA PRO A 320 29.70 30.16 -6.97
C PRO A 320 31.10 30.12 -7.59
N ILE A 321 31.44 29.06 -8.32
CA ILE A 321 32.78 28.89 -8.93
C ILE A 321 33.01 29.95 -10.02
N VAL A 322 32.02 30.18 -10.89
CA VAL A 322 32.11 31.23 -11.93
C VAL A 322 32.26 32.63 -11.31
N VAL A 323 31.54 32.90 -10.22
CA VAL A 323 31.65 34.18 -9.49
C VAL A 323 33.05 34.32 -8.88
N VAL A 324 33.57 33.29 -8.21
CA VAL A 324 34.93 33.33 -7.64
C VAL A 324 36.01 33.50 -8.71
N LEU A 325 35.93 32.78 -9.83
CA LEU A 325 36.89 32.91 -10.93
C LEU A 325 36.84 34.29 -11.60
N SER A 326 35.65 34.88 -11.76
CA SER A 326 35.52 36.24 -12.30
C SER A 326 36.07 37.28 -11.32
N PHE A 327 35.82 37.15 -10.01
CA PHE A 327 36.46 37.99 -9.00
C PHE A 327 37.98 37.86 -8.99
N LEU A 328 38.52 36.64 -9.09
CA LEU A 328 39.96 36.41 -9.16
C LEU A 328 40.58 37.00 -10.43
N ALA A 329 39.91 36.89 -11.57
CA ALA A 329 40.36 37.48 -12.83
C ALA A 329 40.37 39.02 -12.77
N VAL A 330 39.32 39.63 -12.20
CA VAL A 330 39.25 41.09 -11.98
C VAL A 330 40.33 41.52 -10.99
N TYR A 331 40.50 40.79 -9.87
CA TYR A 331 41.52 41.05 -8.87
C TYR A 331 42.94 41.00 -9.46
N TRP A 332 43.26 39.97 -10.26
CA TRP A 332 44.52 39.87 -10.99
C TRP A 332 44.71 41.00 -12.00
N ARG A 333 43.65 41.45 -12.67
CA ARG A 333 43.73 42.56 -13.63
C ARG A 333 43.92 43.91 -12.93
N CYS A 334 43.28 44.12 -11.78
CA CYS A 334 43.41 45.33 -10.96
C CYS A 334 44.75 45.43 -10.23
N LEU A 335 45.32 44.32 -9.75
CA LEU A 335 46.62 44.32 -9.06
C LEU A 335 47.81 44.12 -10.02
N GLY A 336 47.64 43.35 -11.09
CA GLY A 336 48.64 43.17 -12.13
C GLY A 336 48.86 44.43 -12.98
N GLY A 337 47.84 45.29 -13.09
CA GLY A 337 47.93 46.60 -13.74
C GLY A 337 48.78 47.64 -13.00
N ARG A 338 49.28 47.34 -11.79
CA ARG A 338 50.12 48.25 -10.99
C ARG A 338 51.63 48.00 -11.09
N LYS A 339 52.09 47.30 -12.15
CA LYS A 339 53.53 47.12 -12.45
C LYS A 339 54.04 47.98 -13.62
N GLN A 340 53.49 49.17 -13.82
CA GLN A 340 54.11 50.24 -14.59
C GLN A 340 53.77 51.60 -13.96
N LEU A 341 54.40 51.94 -12.82
CA LEU A 341 54.64 53.33 -12.44
C LEU A 341 55.73 53.38 -11.35
N GLY A 342 56.83 54.08 -11.65
CA GLY A 342 57.70 54.66 -10.61
C GLY A 342 59.11 54.08 -10.47
N THR A 343 59.94 54.17 -11.52
CA THR A 343 61.40 54.25 -11.32
C THR A 343 61.72 55.62 -10.72
N LEU A 344 61.73 55.73 -9.38
CA LEU A 344 62.22 56.90 -8.65
C LEU A 344 63.62 56.58 -8.11
N LEU A 345 64.64 56.87 -8.91
CA LEU A 345 65.99 57.13 -8.44
C LEU A 345 66.52 58.33 -9.25
N PRO A 346 66.75 59.50 -8.63
CA PRO A 346 67.38 60.61 -9.33
C PRO A 346 68.89 60.32 -9.41
N LEU A 347 69.36 59.99 -10.62
CA LEU A 347 70.79 60.02 -10.92
C LEU A 347 71.24 61.48 -11.04
N TYR A 348 72.14 61.85 -10.15
CA TYR A 348 72.91 63.08 -10.10
C TYR A 348 73.59 63.36 -11.45
N ARG A 349 73.13 64.39 -12.17
CA ARG A 349 73.73 64.87 -13.43
C ARG A 349 74.47 66.17 -13.14
N GLY A 350 75.77 66.06 -12.91
CA GLY A 350 76.67 67.21 -12.79
C GLY A 350 76.74 67.96 -14.13
N SER A 351 76.22 69.18 -14.13
CA SER A 351 76.35 70.16 -15.21
C SER A 351 77.70 70.86 -15.07
N TYR A 352 78.62 70.63 -16.01
CA TYR A 352 79.78 71.51 -16.22
C TYR A 352 79.43 72.45 -17.38
N GLY A 353 79.15 73.70 -17.03
CA GLY A 353 78.95 74.79 -17.97
C GLY A 353 79.38 76.10 -17.32
N SER A 354 80.66 76.47 -17.50
CA SER A 354 81.16 77.81 -17.20
C SER A 354 81.64 78.46 -18.49
N SER A 355 80.73 79.17 -19.14
CA SER A 355 81.04 80.16 -20.18
C SER A 355 81.33 81.48 -19.47
N SER A 356 82.61 81.85 -19.44
CA SER A 356 83.07 83.19 -19.05
C SER A 356 83.33 84.01 -20.31
N ARG A 357 82.36 84.85 -20.68
CA ARG A 357 82.59 86.03 -21.54
C ARG A 357 83.12 87.18 -20.67
N PRO A 358 84.04 87.98 -21.22
CA PRO A 358 83.94 89.43 -21.04
C PRO A 358 83.92 90.18 -22.39
N ARG A 359 82.93 91.07 -22.44
CA ARG A 359 82.71 92.40 -23.05
C ARG A 359 83.79 93.12 -23.90
N THR A 360 83.26 94.15 -24.61
CA THR A 360 83.82 95.33 -25.33
C THR A 360 84.24 95.08 -26.78
N ASP A 361 83.76 95.80 -27.81
CA ASP A 361 83.05 97.09 -27.94
C ASP A 361 81.90 97.02 -28.99
#